data_AF-A0A3A5Q749-F1
#
_entry.id   AF-A0A3A5Q749-F1
#
_cell.length_a   1.000
_cell.length_b   1.000
_cell.length_c   1.000
_cell.angle_alpha   90.00
_cell.angle_beta   90.00
_cell.angle_gamma   90.00
#
_symmetry.space_group_name_H-M   'P 1'
#
loop_
_entity.id
_entity.type
_entity.pdbx_description
1 polymer ?
#
loop_
_entity_poly.entity_id
_entity_poly.type
_entity_poly.pdbx_seq_one_letter_code
_entity_poly.pdbx_strand_id
1 'polypeptide(L)'
;MKIIILHDADARIEYLDVADHLIGSDIEEFLTRQGFSVNNITWLVTSADHIPVVYHKYDIDRKTGEATHTQREAELKDLTIHGQLLALQHREQDELKAALRKYGTEVDGGFEVHFEGEQPIV
;
A
#
# COMPACT_ATOMS: atom_id res chain seq x y z
N MET A 1 3.91 -18.77 -5.60
CA MET A 1 3.63 -18.75 -4.16
C MET A 1 4.23 -17.51 -3.52
N LYS A 2 3.58 -16.92 -2.52
CA LYS A 2 4.08 -15.71 -1.84
C LYS A 2 4.44 -16.03 -0.40
N ILE A 3 5.58 -15.54 0.08
CA ILE A 3 5.97 -15.60 1.49
C ILE A 3 6.01 -14.17 2.05
N ILE A 4 5.27 -13.94 3.13
CA ILE A 4 5.31 -12.70 3.90
C ILE A 4 6.17 -12.95 5.12
N ILE A 5 7.15 -12.09 5.38
CA ILE A 5 8.08 -12.19 6.50
C ILE A 5 7.96 -10.94 7.35
N LEU A 6 7.82 -11.09 8.66
CA LEU A 6 7.91 -10.04 9.66
C LEU A 6 9.21 -10.23 10.44
N HIS A 7 10.05 -9.20 10.47
CA HIS A 7 11.29 -9.20 11.23
C HIS A 7 11.05 -8.77 12.68
N ASP A 8 11.47 -9.59 13.64
CA ASP A 8 11.23 -9.32 15.07
C ASP A 8 12.02 -8.11 15.59
N ALA A 9 13.18 -7.82 14.97
CA ALA A 9 14.10 -6.78 15.43
C ALA A 9 13.63 -5.35 15.10
N ASP A 10 12.97 -5.16 13.96
CA ASP A 10 12.64 -3.83 13.42
C ASP A 10 11.22 -3.72 12.85
N ALA A 11 10.40 -4.76 13.00
CA ALA A 11 9.04 -4.86 12.49
C ALA A 11 8.91 -4.63 10.97
N ARG A 12 10.00 -4.78 10.21
CA ARG A 12 9.95 -4.71 8.75
C ARG A 12 9.15 -5.90 8.21
N ILE A 13 8.30 -5.62 7.22
CA ILE A 13 7.61 -6.63 6.44
C ILE A 13 8.35 -6.81 5.11
N GLU A 14 8.80 -8.02 4.82
CA GLU A 14 9.35 -8.42 3.52
C GLU A 14 8.38 -9.35 2.79
N TYR A 15 8.35 -9.25 1.47
CA TYR A 15 7.48 -10.01 0.58
C TYR A 15 8.32 -10.72 -0.47
N LEU A 16 8.18 -12.04 -0.56
CA LEU A 16 8.92 -12.87 -1.50
C LEU A 16 7.93 -13.48 -2.48
N ASP A 17 8.13 -13.20 -3.77
CA ASP A 17 7.45 -13.91 -4.86
C ASP A 17 8.29 -15.12 -5.27
N VAL A 18 7.85 -16.31 -4.88
CA VAL A 18 8.60 -17.55 -5.05
C VAL A 18 7.87 -18.50 -5.98
N ALA A 19 8.56 -18.97 -7.01
CA ALA A 19 8.02 -19.99 -7.89
C ALA A 19 7.77 -21.29 -7.11
N ASP A 20 6.63 -21.94 -7.33
CA ASP A 20 6.18 -23.08 -6.53
C ASP A 20 7.19 -24.25 -6.52
N HIS A 21 7.97 -24.40 -7.61
CA HIS A 21 8.98 -25.45 -7.73
C HIS A 21 10.28 -25.19 -6.94
N LEU A 22 10.49 -23.97 -6.44
CA LEU A 22 11.67 -23.61 -5.64
C LEU A 22 11.48 -23.93 -4.16
N ILE A 23 10.22 -24.01 -3.72
CA ILE A 23 9.88 -24.40 -2.36
C ILE A 23 9.64 -25.89 -2.40
N GLY A 24 10.60 -26.65 -1.85
CA GLY A 24 10.44 -28.09 -1.66
C GLY A 24 9.37 -28.39 -0.60
N SER A 25 9.60 -29.42 0.22
CA SER A 25 8.70 -29.71 1.35
C SER A 25 8.90 -28.79 2.55
N ASP A 26 10.01 -28.05 2.62
CA ASP A 26 10.41 -27.29 3.82
C ASP A 26 10.69 -25.81 3.51
N ILE A 27 9.81 -24.94 4.02
CA ILE A 27 9.90 -23.48 3.87
C ILE A 27 10.98 -22.91 4.78
N GLU A 28 11.20 -23.46 5.97
CA GLU A 28 12.22 -22.97 6.90
C GLU A 28 13.62 -23.26 6.36
N GLU A 29 13.81 -24.43 5.74
CA GLU A 29 15.06 -24.74 5.04
C GLU A 29 15.30 -23.75 3.88
N PHE A 30 14.27 -23.47 3.08
CA PHE A 30 14.35 -22.48 2.01
C PHE A 30 14.76 -21.09 2.55
N LEU A 31 14.08 -20.60 3.59
CA LEU A 31 14.36 -19.31 4.22
C LEU A 31 15.78 -19.25 4.82
N THR A 32 16.21 -20.32 5.48
CA THR A 32 17.58 -20.44 6.02
C THR A 32 18.62 -20.35 4.90
N ARG A 33 18.37 -21.01 3.75
CA ARG A 33 19.25 -20.94 2.56
C ARG A 33 19.30 -19.54 1.94
N GLN A 34 18.23 -18.75 2.07
CA GLN A 34 18.23 -17.33 1.65
C GLN A 34 18.85 -16.39 2.69
N GLY A 35 19.32 -16.91 3.84
CA GLY A 35 19.99 -16.13 4.88
C GLY A 35 19.06 -15.57 5.95
N PHE A 36 17.78 -15.95 5.98
CA PHE A 36 16.89 -15.57 7.07
C PHE A 36 17.23 -16.36 8.34
N SER A 37 17.23 -15.65 9.47
CA SER A 37 17.26 -16.29 10.77
C SER A 37 15.84 -16.66 11.16
N VAL A 38 15.43 -17.91 10.89
CA VAL A 38 14.05 -18.40 11.11
C VAL A 38 13.57 -18.20 12.56
N ASN A 39 14.48 -18.19 13.54
CA ASN A 39 14.14 -17.94 14.94
C ASN A 39 13.84 -16.46 15.28
N ASN A 40 14.13 -15.54 14.37
CA ASN A 40 13.98 -14.08 14.56
C ASN A 40 13.01 -13.47 13.54
N ILE A 41 12.19 -14.31 12.92
CA ILE A 41 11.16 -13.89 11.98
C ILE A 41 9.86 -14.64 12.25
N THR A 42 8.74 -13.98 11.94
CA THR A 42 7.44 -14.64 11.76
C THR A 42 7.14 -14.68 10.27
N TRP A 43 6.69 -15.81 9.73
CA TRP A 43 6.41 -15.94 8.30
C TRP A 43 5.05 -16.58 8.02
N LEU A 44 4.47 -16.22 6.87
CA LEU A 44 3.22 -16.77 6.34
C LEU A 44 3.37 -17.07 4.85
N VAL A 45 2.81 -18.20 4.41
CA VAL A 45 2.74 -18.55 2.98
C VAL A 45 1.31 -18.44 2.47
N THR A 46 1.15 -17.84 1.31
CA THR A 46 -0.13 -17.71 0.61
C THR A 46 0.03 -17.88 -0.89
N SER A 47 -1.00 -18.41 -1.55
CA SER A 47 -1.12 -18.43 -3.01
C SER A 47 -1.95 -17.26 -3.54
N ALA A 48 -2.41 -16.36 -2.66
CA ALA A 48 -3.19 -15.20 -3.07
C ALA A 48 -2.33 -14.20 -3.86
N ASP A 49 -2.83 -13.80 -5.03
CA ASP A 49 -2.23 -12.72 -5.83
C ASP A 49 -2.44 -11.35 -5.19
N HIS A 50 -3.54 -11.20 -4.45
CA HIS A 50 -3.92 -9.98 -3.74
C HIS A 50 -3.81 -10.18 -2.23
N ILE A 51 -2.94 -9.41 -1.58
CA ILE A 51 -2.76 -9.43 -0.13
C ILE A 51 -3.26 -8.10 0.45
N PRO A 52 -4.50 -8.05 0.95
CA PRO A 52 -5.04 -6.83 1.54
C PRO A 52 -4.35 -6.54 2.88
N VAL A 53 -4.09 -5.25 3.11
CA VAL A 53 -3.57 -4.73 4.39
C VAL A 53 -4.57 -3.72 4.91
N VAL A 54 -5.11 -3.99 6.10
CA VAL A 54 -6.06 -3.09 6.76
C VAL A 54 -5.37 -2.42 7.94
N TYR A 55 -5.24 -1.10 7.85
CA TYR A 55 -4.69 -0.27 8.93
C TYR A 55 -5.81 0.19 9.83
N HIS A 56 -5.68 -0.09 11.13
CA HIS A 56 -6.56 0.42 12.17
C HIS A 56 -5.81 1.45 13.00
N LYS A 57 -6.35 2.66 13.11
CA LYS A 57 -5.87 3.67 14.04
C LYS A 57 -6.95 3.94 15.09
N TYR A 58 -6.61 3.65 16.33
CA TYR A 58 -7.39 4.01 17.50
C TYR A 58 -6.76 5.24 18.15
N ASP A 59 -7.58 6.22 18.50
CA ASP A 59 -7.13 7.47 19.13
C ASP A 59 -8.19 7.96 20.12
N ILE A 60 -7.85 8.90 20.99
CA ILE A 60 -8.79 9.55 21.90
C ILE A 60 -8.70 11.05 21.66
N ASP A 61 -9.82 11.68 21.30
CA ASP A 61 -9.85 13.12 21.11
C ASP A 61 -9.52 13.81 22.44
N ARG A 62 -8.44 14.59 22.47
CA ARG A 62 -7.94 15.22 23.70
C ARG A 62 -8.84 16.33 24.24
N LYS A 63 -9.78 16.85 23.45
CA LYS A 63 -10.73 17.89 23.85
C LYS A 63 -12.04 17.30 24.36
N THR A 64 -12.55 16.26 23.69
CA THR A 64 -13.86 15.66 24.04
C THR A 64 -13.74 14.42 24.91
N GLY A 65 -12.58 13.75 24.89
CA GLY A 65 -12.35 12.46 25.57
C GLY A 65 -12.98 11.27 24.85
N GLU A 66 -13.56 11.46 23.67
CA GLU A 66 -14.20 10.39 22.91
C GLU A 66 -13.17 9.52 22.20
N ALA A 67 -13.41 8.21 22.21
CA ALA A 67 -12.63 7.26 21.44
C ALA A 67 -12.97 7.38 19.94
N THR A 68 -11.95 7.47 19.11
CA THR A 68 -12.08 7.49 17.65
C THR A 68 -11.39 6.26 17.05
N HIS A 69 -11.97 5.73 15.97
CA HIS A 69 -11.42 4.62 15.21
C HIS A 69 -11.48 4.97 13.73
N THR A 70 -10.35 4.85 13.05
CA THR A 70 -10.27 5.01 11.59
C THR A 70 -9.67 3.76 10.97
N GLN A 71 -10.22 3.37 9.82
CA GLN A 71 -9.77 2.24 9.03
C GLN A 71 -9.30 2.74 7.67
N ARG A 72 -8.17 2.21 7.20
CA ARG A 72 -7.69 2.41 5.84
C ARG A 72 -7.26 1.09 5.24
N GLU A 73 -7.83 0.76 4.09
CA GLU A 73 -7.45 -0.41 3.31
C GLU A 73 -6.31 -0.06 2.34
N ALA A 74 -5.41 -1.01 2.16
CA ALA A 74 -4.31 -0.96 1.22
C ALA A 74 -4.00 -2.38 0.74
N GLU A 75 -2.97 -2.51 -0.08
CA GLU A 75 -2.53 -3.78 -0.61
C GLU A 75 -1.01 -3.89 -0.48
N LEU A 76 -0.54 -5.04 -0.01
CA LEU A 76 0.88 -5.36 -0.01
C LEU A 76 1.27 -5.73 -1.45
N LYS A 77 1.90 -4.79 -2.16
CA LYS A 77 2.34 -4.98 -3.55
C LYS A 77 3.85 -5.04 -3.65
N ASP A 78 4.36 -5.96 -4.45
CA ASP A 78 5.68 -5.84 -5.06
C ASP A 78 5.55 -5.00 -6.33
N LEU A 79 5.73 -3.69 -6.18
CA LEU A 79 5.78 -2.80 -7.34
C LEU A 79 7.23 -2.66 -7.77
N THR A 80 7.51 -3.13 -8.99
CA THR A 80 8.70 -2.68 -9.73
C THR A 80 8.72 -1.15 -9.79
N ILE A 81 9.89 -0.52 -9.99
CA ILE A 81 10.00 0.95 -10.13
C ILE A 81 8.99 1.49 -11.16
N HIS A 82 8.79 0.76 -12.26
CA HIS A 82 7.81 1.12 -13.27
C HIS A 82 6.36 1.02 -12.75
N GLY A 83 6.04 -0.03 -11.99
CA GLY A 83 4.74 -0.18 -11.33
C GLY A 83 4.48 0.91 -10.27
N GLN A 84 5.51 1.33 -9.54
CA GLN A 84 5.41 2.44 -8.58
C GLN A 84 5.10 3.75 -9.29
N LEU A 85 5.78 4.03 -10.41
CA LEU A 85 5.54 5.23 -11.22
C LEU A 85 4.12 5.28 -11.76
N LEU A 86 3.63 4.17 -12.33
CA LEU A 86 2.25 4.07 -12.83
C LEU A 86 1.22 4.27 -11.71
N ALA A 87 1.45 3.67 -10.54
CA ALA A 87 0.56 3.83 -9.40
C ALA A 87 0.55 5.27 -8.85
N LEU A 88 1.69 5.95 -8.87
CA LEU A 88 1.77 7.38 -8.54
C LEU A 88 0.99 8.23 -9.54
N GLN A 89 1.23 8.01 -10.83
CA GLN A 89 0.56 8.74 -11.90
C GLN A 89 -0.96 8.60 -11.83
N HIS A 90 -1.48 7.39 -11.62
CA HIS A 90 -2.93 7.18 -11.46
C HIS A 90 -3.50 7.93 -10.25
N ARG A 91 -2.78 7.92 -9.12
CA ARG A 91 -3.21 8.63 -7.91
C ARG A 91 -3.25 10.13 -8.13
N GLU A 92 -2.21 10.71 -8.74
CA GLU A 92 -2.18 12.13 -9.08
C GLU A 92 -3.31 12.51 -10.05
N GLN A 93 -3.61 11.65 -11.02
CA GLN A 93 -4.75 11.86 -11.92
C GLN A 93 -6.09 11.82 -11.20
N ASP A 94 -6.28 10.90 -10.26
CA ASP A 94 -7.54 10.79 -9.52
C ASP A 94 -7.71 11.94 -8.52
N GLU A 95 -6.64 12.38 -7.87
CA GLU A 95 -6.61 13.58 -7.04
C GLU A 95 -6.92 14.83 -7.87
N LEU A 96 -6.32 14.95 -9.06
CA LEU A 96 -6.61 16.05 -9.99
C LEU A 96 -8.07 16.03 -10.44
N LYS A 97 -8.61 14.88 -10.85
CA LYS A 97 -10.04 14.76 -11.22
C LYS A 97 -10.95 15.15 -10.06
N ALA A 98 -10.62 14.74 -8.83
CA ALA A 98 -11.39 15.09 -7.65
C ALA A 98 -11.33 16.61 -7.38
N ALA A 99 -10.17 17.23 -7.53
CA ALA A 99 -10.01 18.67 -7.40
C ALA A 99 -10.79 19.44 -8.48
N LEU A 100 -10.68 19.04 -9.75
CA LEU A 100 -11.43 19.63 -10.87
C LEU A 100 -12.94 19.55 -10.64
N ARG A 101 -13.45 18.42 -10.15
CA ARG A 101 -14.87 18.26 -9.81
C ARG A 101 -15.32 19.16 -8.65
N LYS A 102 -14.43 19.44 -7.71
CA LYS A 102 -14.74 20.21 -6.50
C LYS A 102 -14.67 21.71 -6.72
N TYR A 103 -13.73 22.15 -7.55
CA TYR A 103 -13.35 23.56 -7.69
C TYR A 103 -13.55 24.12 -9.09
N GLY A 104 -13.68 23.26 -10.11
CA GLY A 104 -13.89 23.69 -11.49
C GLY A 104 -15.34 24.08 -11.77
N THR A 105 -15.50 24.92 -12.79
CA THR A 105 -16.80 25.29 -13.34
C THR A 105 -17.27 24.20 -14.28
N GLU A 106 -18.46 23.65 -14.06
CA GLU A 106 -19.03 22.62 -14.92
C GLU A 106 -19.34 23.19 -16.31
N VAL A 107 -18.85 22.51 -17.35
CA VAL A 107 -19.09 22.82 -18.76
C VAL A 107 -19.55 21.54 -19.47
N ASP A 108 -20.06 21.67 -20.69
CA ASP A 108 -20.68 20.53 -21.39
C ASP A 108 -19.66 19.40 -21.64
N GLY A 109 -19.73 18.36 -20.81
CA GLY A 109 -18.81 17.21 -20.81
C GLY A 109 -17.56 17.33 -19.93
N GLY A 110 -17.42 18.34 -19.05
CA GLY A 110 -16.22 18.48 -18.22
C GLY A 110 -16.23 19.58 -17.16
N PHE A 111 -15.04 19.92 -16.67
CA PHE A 111 -14.81 20.98 -15.69
C PHE A 111 -13.70 21.91 -16.20
N GLU A 112 -13.92 23.22 -16.14
CA GLU A 112 -12.94 24.25 -16.46
C GLU A 112 -12.35 24.84 -15.18
N VAL A 113 -11.03 25.02 -15.13
CA VAL A 113 -10.31 25.69 -14.05
C VAL A 113 -9.38 26.74 -14.65
N HIS A 114 -9.47 27.97 -14.15
CA HIS A 114 -8.62 29.07 -14.58
C HIS A 114 -7.35 29.12 -13.74
N PHE A 115 -6.25 29.61 -14.32
CA PHE A 115 -4.95 29.69 -13.65
C PHE A 115 -4.42 31.13 -13.67
N GLU A 116 -3.75 31.52 -12.59
CA GLU A 116 -2.88 32.70 -12.53
C GLU A 116 -1.43 32.21 -12.40
N GLY A 117 -0.68 32.24 -13.52
CA GLY A 117 0.63 31.59 -13.58
C GLY A 117 0.52 30.07 -13.46
N GLU A 118 1.25 29.47 -12.51
CA GLU A 118 1.18 28.02 -12.21
C GLU A 118 0.14 27.67 -11.14
N GLN A 119 -0.59 28.66 -10.59
CA GLN A 119 -1.57 28.43 -9.52
C GLN A 119 -3.00 28.40 -10.08
N PRO A 120 -3.81 27.37 -9.76
CA PRO A 120 -5.23 27.37 -10.09
C PRO A 120 -5.95 28.44 -9.27
N ILE A 121 -6.84 29.19 -9.92
CA ILE A 121 -7.77 30.13 -9.32
C ILE A 121 -8.99 29.31 -8.88
N VAL A 122 -9.21 29.25 -7.57
CA VAL A 122 -10.20 28.38 -6.91
C VAL A 122 -11.24 29.23 -6.17
#